data_AF-A0A517RE26-F1
#
_entry.id   AF-A0A517RE26-F1
#
_cell.length_a   1.000
_cell.length_b   1.000
_cell.length_c   1.000
_cell.angle_alpha   90.00
_cell.angle_beta   90.00
_cell.angle_gamma   90.00
#
_symmetry.space_group_name_H-M   'P 1'
#
loop_
_entity.id
_entity.type
_entity.pdbx_description
1 polymer ?
#
loop_
_entity_poly.entity_id
_entity_poly.type
_entity_poly.pdbx_seq_one_letter_code
_entity_poly.pdbx_strand_id
1 'polypeptide(L)'
;MYSGIQLKKWSVAGTLLALMIFVVPVSGTAAERVQLKYGWEKGQRYAYQVKIDVSMEAYTDLLTGVAQYEVIKSDADSFAVKCTGKLNSVTKSKSKRLLIPPMRIHRHRSPFAGLAHSMAGAFEAHVLELNRFGELDTVKGSSLLPYLIGHLSQINLIPLSPDGSSEWSESEKTSVSIISTDRIPLPFRDSNVEKTMGARQTTKYKITGEKEDDVTIAVTHSYRTVGTVDGEPEIELSGTGTIQFDKKQGGVKSLLLNYKLFRRSETSVHKIPITISSKQLSEEELTRFRADQEELRKKHLAEMKKREAASQFEIPENIDADLKEILTDLATKNILKRKAALKKLSQAKPKQENPEVSQIIIGVLNSKDITVVADASEALVVWSTKADVPAMIEILPEVNILGLENIAEAILKHQTPEGVNAVAKLMNDPIKGHKISPKLIAYGSGAEGAVLEQLDPSNFVVLVGVLRVLKEIGTEKTLKKIEELKRTTDNASFQFQTAATVKAIEARLDQTKR
;
A
#
# COMPACT_ATOMS: atom_id res chain seq x y z
N MET A 1 -37.55 42.01 44.32
CA MET A 1 -38.10 41.47 43.06
C MET A 1 -37.50 40.07 42.90
N TYR A 2 -38.13 39.03 43.45
CA TYR A 2 -39.04 38.09 42.77
C TYR A 2 -38.41 37.58 41.46
N SER A 3 -38.00 36.32 41.31
CA SER A 3 -38.77 35.05 41.35
C SER A 3 -37.72 33.89 41.24
N GLY A 4 -37.80 32.69 41.82
CA GLY A 4 -38.94 31.89 42.26
C GLY A 4 -39.14 30.67 41.34
N ILE A 5 -38.40 29.55 41.53
CA ILE A 5 -38.80 28.23 41.00
C ILE A 5 -38.65 27.16 42.09
N GLN A 6 -39.76 26.46 42.30
CA GLN A 6 -40.01 25.51 43.38
C GLN A 6 -39.53 24.09 43.09
N LEU A 7 -38.98 23.43 44.12
CA LEU A 7 -38.80 21.98 44.17
C LEU A 7 -40.10 21.31 44.65
N LYS A 8 -40.77 20.61 43.74
CA LYS A 8 -41.99 19.85 44.00
C LYS A 8 -41.62 18.51 44.64
N LYS A 9 -41.86 18.36 45.95
CA LYS A 9 -41.83 17.06 46.65
C LYS A 9 -42.99 16.21 46.16
N TRP A 10 -42.70 15.01 45.66
CA TRP A 10 -43.70 13.95 45.50
C TRP A 10 -43.64 13.04 46.72
N SER A 11 -44.75 12.99 47.45
CA SER A 11 -45.06 11.97 48.43
C SER A 11 -45.71 10.81 47.68
N VAL A 12 -45.15 9.61 47.76
CA VAL A 12 -45.82 8.38 47.31
C VAL A 12 -46.20 7.59 48.56
N ALA A 13 -47.51 7.47 48.74
CA ALA A 13 -48.14 6.66 49.76
C ALA A 13 -47.87 5.16 49.53
N GLY A 14 -47.81 4.43 50.64
CA GLY A 14 -47.37 3.05 50.71
C GLY A 14 -48.26 2.01 50.02
N THR A 15 -47.65 0.86 49.78
CA THR A 15 -48.34 -0.43 49.62
C THR A 15 -47.47 -1.48 50.29
N LEU A 16 -47.94 -2.00 51.43
CA LEU A 16 -47.31 -3.08 52.17
C LEU A 16 -47.57 -4.39 51.40
N LEU A 17 -46.55 -4.92 50.72
CA LEU A 17 -46.59 -6.25 50.13
C LEU A 17 -45.72 -7.18 50.99
N ALA A 18 -46.38 -8.13 51.66
CA ALA A 18 -45.71 -9.19 52.41
C ALA A 18 -45.00 -10.14 51.42
N LEU A 19 -43.68 -10.03 51.32
CA LEU A 19 -42.85 -10.94 50.53
C LEU A 19 -42.33 -12.05 51.46
N MET A 20 -42.79 -13.29 51.24
CA MET A 20 -42.20 -14.49 51.85
C MET A 20 -40.73 -14.59 51.43
N ILE A 21 -39.83 -14.59 52.41
CA ILE A 21 -38.41 -14.88 52.23
C ILE A 21 -38.25 -16.40 52.16
N PHE A 22 -38.14 -16.96 50.95
CA PHE A 22 -37.53 -18.27 50.76
C PHE A 22 -36.01 -18.11 50.82
N VAL A 23 -35.40 -18.53 51.93
CA VAL A 23 -33.94 -18.69 52.02
C VAL A 23 -33.58 -19.95 51.25
N VAL A 24 -33.28 -19.81 49.96
CA VAL A 24 -32.57 -20.86 49.21
C VAL A 24 -31.09 -20.74 49.62
N PRO A 25 -30.45 -21.80 50.16
CA PRO A 25 -29.01 -21.78 50.35
C PRO A 25 -28.36 -21.72 48.96
N VAL A 26 -27.92 -20.52 48.58
CA VAL A 26 -26.97 -20.36 47.48
C VAL A 26 -25.66 -20.93 48.00
N SER A 27 -25.45 -22.22 47.79
CA SER A 27 -24.14 -22.84 47.84
C SER A 27 -23.31 -22.21 46.72
N GLY A 28 -22.79 -21.02 46.98
CA GLY A 28 -21.77 -20.40 46.16
C GLY A 28 -20.52 -21.25 46.31
N THR A 29 -20.36 -22.24 45.43
CA THR A 29 -19.04 -22.79 45.15
C THR A 29 -18.19 -21.60 44.74
N ALA A 30 -17.25 -21.22 45.61
CA ALA A 30 -16.24 -20.22 45.27
C ALA A 30 -15.59 -20.71 43.99
N ALA A 31 -15.85 -20.02 42.88
CA ALA A 31 -15.28 -20.38 41.59
C ALA A 31 -13.76 -20.47 41.76
N GLU A 32 -13.21 -21.60 41.37
CA GLU A 32 -11.77 -21.88 41.47
C GLU A 32 -11.01 -20.76 40.77
N ARG A 33 -10.03 -20.16 41.46
CA ARG A 33 -9.28 -19.03 40.94
C ARG A 33 -8.32 -19.52 39.86
N VAL A 34 -8.49 -19.03 38.63
CA VAL A 34 -7.62 -19.35 37.51
C VAL A 34 -6.44 -18.38 37.51
N GLN A 35 -5.30 -18.82 38.04
CA GLN A 35 -4.08 -18.01 38.01
C GLN A 35 -3.39 -18.14 36.64
N LEU A 36 -3.53 -17.11 35.82
CA LEU A 36 -2.81 -16.98 34.55
C LEU A 36 -1.51 -16.21 34.77
N LYS A 37 -0.41 -16.72 34.21
CA LYS A 37 0.89 -16.04 34.23
C LYS A 37 1.67 -16.34 32.96
N TYR A 38 2.59 -15.44 32.59
CA TYR A 38 3.51 -15.65 31.49
C TYR A 38 4.62 -16.65 31.85
N GLY A 39 4.70 -17.73 31.08
CA GLY A 39 5.65 -18.83 31.25
C GLY A 39 6.93 -18.68 30.44
N TRP A 40 7.22 -17.48 29.93
CA TRP A 40 8.31 -17.24 29.00
C TRP A 40 9.69 -17.29 29.68
N GLU A 41 10.58 -18.11 29.14
CA GLU A 41 11.93 -18.35 29.62
C GLU A 41 12.98 -17.75 28.69
N LYS A 42 14.15 -17.42 29.24
CA LYS A 42 15.24 -16.81 28.49
C LYS A 42 15.65 -17.68 27.30
N GLY A 43 15.80 -17.06 26.14
CA GLY A 43 16.19 -17.72 24.89
C GLY A 43 15.02 -18.25 24.06
N GLN A 44 13.81 -18.32 24.62
CA GLN A 44 12.61 -18.68 23.86
C GLN A 44 12.27 -17.61 22.83
N ARG A 45 11.66 -18.05 21.73
CA ARG A 45 11.25 -17.21 20.61
C ARG A 45 9.83 -17.51 20.22
N TYR A 46 9.04 -16.46 20.08
CA TYR A 46 7.65 -16.53 19.65
C TYR A 46 7.46 -15.68 18.41
N ALA A 47 6.60 -16.12 17.50
CA ALA A 47 6.27 -15.37 16.31
C ALA A 47 4.76 -15.35 16.13
N TYR A 48 4.23 -14.17 15.80
CA TYR A 48 2.80 -13.93 15.68
C TYR A 48 2.51 -13.34 14.31
N GLN A 49 1.68 -14.03 13.53
CA GLN A 49 1.11 -13.48 12.32
C GLN A 49 0.04 -12.47 12.70
N VAL A 50 0.31 -11.19 12.45
CA VAL A 50 -0.61 -10.08 12.73
C VAL A 50 -1.27 -9.63 11.42
N LYS A 51 -2.57 -9.42 11.49
CA LYS A 51 -3.38 -8.86 10.40
C LYS A 51 -4.32 -7.80 10.98
N ILE A 52 -4.27 -6.59 10.43
CA ILE A 52 -5.15 -5.48 10.79
C ILE A 52 -5.88 -5.06 9.52
N ASP A 53 -7.20 -5.12 9.55
CA ASP A 53 -8.09 -4.69 8.46
C ASP A 53 -8.80 -3.41 8.89
N VAL A 54 -8.65 -2.35 8.10
CA VAL A 54 -9.24 -1.05 8.35
C VAL A 54 -10.14 -0.69 7.18
N SER A 55 -11.43 -0.56 7.44
CA SER A 55 -12.43 -0.32 6.41
C SER A 55 -12.83 1.15 6.37
N MET A 56 -12.28 1.91 5.43
CA MET A 56 -12.69 3.30 5.16
C MET A 56 -13.89 3.33 4.19
N GLU A 57 -14.48 4.50 3.98
CA GLU A 57 -15.59 4.65 3.04
C GLU A 57 -15.17 4.35 1.59
N ALA A 58 -14.04 4.90 1.15
CA ALA A 58 -13.56 4.78 -0.23
C ALA A 58 -12.58 3.62 -0.47
N TYR A 59 -11.98 3.04 0.57
CA TYR A 59 -10.94 2.02 0.45
C TYR A 59 -10.88 1.11 1.69
N THR A 60 -10.12 0.02 1.59
CA THR A 60 -9.68 -0.77 2.74
C THR A 60 -8.16 -0.74 2.84
N ASP A 61 -7.65 -0.57 4.04
CA ASP A 61 -6.23 -0.72 4.35
C ASP A 61 -6.02 -2.05 5.07
N LEU A 62 -5.14 -2.88 4.51
CA LEU A 62 -4.76 -4.16 5.08
C LEU A 62 -3.30 -4.11 5.51
N LEU A 63 -3.05 -4.21 6.81
CA LEU A 63 -1.70 -4.33 7.36
C LEU A 63 -1.45 -5.80 7.74
N THR A 64 -0.43 -6.44 7.17
CA THR A 64 -0.10 -7.83 7.44
C THR A 64 1.39 -8.04 7.67
N GLY A 65 1.76 -8.87 8.62
CA GLY A 65 3.15 -9.21 8.86
C GLY A 65 3.35 -10.09 10.08
N VAL A 66 4.60 -10.26 10.50
CA VAL A 66 4.96 -11.11 11.63
C VAL A 66 5.65 -10.28 12.70
N ALA A 67 5.14 -10.34 13.93
CA ALA A 67 5.80 -9.83 15.13
C ALA A 67 6.55 -10.98 15.80
N GLN A 68 7.84 -10.80 16.05
CA GLN A 68 8.73 -11.78 16.66
C GLN A 68 9.18 -11.27 18.03
N TYR A 69 9.05 -12.13 19.04
CA TYR A 69 9.45 -11.87 20.41
C TYR A 69 10.61 -12.80 20.75
N GLU A 70 11.72 -12.25 21.22
CA GLU A 70 12.86 -12.99 21.76
C GLU A 70 13.00 -12.65 23.23
N VAL A 71 12.91 -13.65 24.10
CA VAL A 71 13.04 -13.45 25.55
C VAL A 71 14.52 -13.30 25.90
N ILE A 72 14.95 -12.09 26.20
CA ILE A 72 16.36 -11.77 26.45
C ILE A 72 16.74 -11.91 27.93
N LYS A 73 15.77 -11.74 28.83
CA LYS A 73 15.91 -11.90 30.28
C LYS A 73 14.65 -12.54 30.86
N SER A 74 14.78 -13.36 31.88
CA SER A 74 13.66 -14.02 32.55
C SER A 74 14.09 -14.33 33.99
N ASP A 75 13.42 -13.69 34.95
CA ASP A 75 13.63 -13.81 36.40
C ASP A 75 12.35 -14.40 37.04
N ALA A 76 12.31 -14.64 38.35
CA ALA A 76 11.10 -15.19 38.99
C ALA A 76 9.85 -14.32 38.74
N ASP A 77 9.99 -13.00 38.87
CA ASP A 77 8.86 -12.06 38.89
C ASP A 77 8.69 -11.24 37.59
N SER A 78 9.69 -11.25 36.71
CA SER A 78 9.68 -10.44 35.49
C SER A 78 10.43 -11.10 34.34
N PHE A 79 10.21 -10.59 33.13
CA PHE A 79 10.94 -10.96 31.94
C PHE A 79 11.09 -9.78 31.00
N ALA A 80 12.13 -9.81 30.17
CA ALA A 80 12.36 -8.81 29.15
C ALA A 80 12.32 -9.47 27.77
N VAL A 81 11.61 -8.84 26.85
CA VAL A 81 11.50 -9.31 25.47
C VAL A 81 11.99 -8.26 24.48
N LYS A 82 12.74 -8.74 23.50
CA LYS A 82 13.08 -8.00 22.30
C LYS A 82 12.04 -8.31 21.23
N CYS A 83 11.23 -7.32 20.88
CA CYS A 83 10.25 -7.41 19.80
C CYS A 83 10.85 -6.85 18.50
N THR A 84 10.74 -7.62 17.43
CA THR A 84 11.06 -7.22 16.07
C THR A 84 9.92 -7.59 15.14
N GLY A 85 9.84 -7.00 13.95
CA GLY A 85 8.79 -7.31 13.00
C GLY A 85 8.45 -6.12 12.13
N LYS A 86 7.74 -6.38 11.04
CA LYS A 86 7.22 -5.35 10.14
C LYS A 86 5.83 -5.75 9.67
N LEU A 87 4.95 -4.76 9.49
CA LEU A 87 3.69 -4.94 8.78
C LEU A 87 3.78 -4.30 7.40
N ASN A 88 3.44 -5.06 6.38
CA ASN A 88 3.24 -4.57 5.03
C ASN A 88 1.84 -3.97 4.92
N SER A 89 1.71 -2.82 4.27
CA SER A 89 0.43 -2.17 4.04
C SER A 89 -0.03 -2.35 2.59
N VAL A 90 -1.27 -2.76 2.40
CA VAL A 90 -1.94 -2.86 1.09
C VAL A 90 -3.26 -2.12 1.15
N THR A 91 -3.38 -1.05 0.36
CA THR A 91 -4.62 -0.29 0.21
C THR A 91 -5.40 -0.78 -1.02
N LYS A 92 -6.69 -1.10 -0.86
CA LYS A 92 -7.58 -1.48 -1.96
C LYS A 92 -8.74 -0.48 -2.07
N SER A 93 -8.91 0.14 -3.22
CA SER A 93 -10.08 0.99 -3.47
C SER A 93 -11.37 0.16 -3.46
N LYS A 94 -12.43 0.69 -2.85
CA LYS A 94 -13.80 0.13 -2.90
C LYS A 94 -14.57 0.59 -4.14
N SER A 95 -14.12 1.64 -4.81
CA SER A 95 -14.81 2.15 -6.00
C SER A 95 -14.65 1.16 -7.16
N LYS A 96 -15.77 0.55 -7.59
CA LYS A 96 -15.86 -0.29 -8.81
C LYS A 96 -15.86 0.52 -10.11
N ARG A 97 -15.47 1.80 -10.08
CA ARG A 97 -15.42 2.59 -11.32
C ARG A 97 -14.30 2.03 -12.20
N LEU A 98 -14.69 1.15 -13.11
CA LEU A 98 -13.98 0.89 -14.37
C LEU A 98 -13.81 2.23 -15.11
N LEU A 99 -12.66 2.38 -15.75
CA LEU A 99 -12.29 3.42 -16.72
C LEU A 99 -11.70 4.72 -16.13
N ILE A 100 -10.38 4.69 -15.96
CA ILE A 100 -9.34 5.55 -16.54
C ILE A 100 -8.05 5.18 -15.78
N PRO A 101 -6.88 4.97 -16.43
CA PRO A 101 -5.65 4.68 -15.69
C PRO A 101 -5.46 5.74 -14.63
N PRO A 102 -5.16 5.39 -13.37
CA PRO A 102 -5.02 6.39 -12.32
C PRO A 102 -3.88 7.33 -12.69
N MET A 103 -4.21 8.51 -13.24
CA MET A 103 -3.33 9.67 -13.21
C MET A 103 -3.05 9.92 -11.74
N ARG A 104 -1.91 9.40 -11.24
CA ARG A 104 -1.42 9.47 -9.85
C ARG A 104 -2.36 10.27 -8.94
N ILE A 105 -3.56 9.72 -8.69
CA ILE A 105 -4.51 10.36 -7.79
C ILE A 105 -3.74 10.25 -6.52
N HIS A 106 -3.33 11.41 -6.01
CA HIS A 106 -2.53 11.57 -4.80
C HIS A 106 -2.83 10.35 -3.95
N ARG A 107 -1.90 9.37 -3.89
CA ARG A 107 -2.09 8.19 -3.03
C ARG A 107 -2.65 8.80 -1.79
N HIS A 108 -3.93 8.56 -1.47
CA HIS A 108 -4.57 9.26 -0.37
C HIS A 108 -3.61 8.96 0.76
N ARG A 109 -2.78 9.95 1.10
CA ARG A 109 -1.79 9.78 2.14
C ARG A 109 -2.77 9.65 3.26
N SER A 110 -2.93 8.42 3.75
CA SER A 110 -3.75 8.17 4.92
C SER A 110 -3.49 9.35 5.84
N PRO A 111 -4.50 9.99 6.44
CA PRO A 111 -4.25 11.10 7.36
C PRO A 111 -3.27 10.69 8.49
N PHE A 112 -2.95 9.40 8.61
CA PHE A 112 -1.97 8.80 9.50
C PHE A 112 -0.66 8.33 8.82
N ALA A 113 -0.50 8.52 7.50
CA ALA A 113 0.70 8.20 6.73
C ALA A 113 1.92 9.06 7.12
N GLY A 114 1.72 10.15 7.86
CA GLY A 114 2.81 10.93 8.48
C GLY A 114 3.69 10.08 9.40
N LEU A 115 3.15 9.01 9.99
CA LEU A 115 3.90 8.01 10.75
C LEU A 115 4.46 6.87 9.86
N ALA A 116 3.94 6.72 8.64
CA ALA A 116 4.27 5.60 7.74
C ALA A 116 5.47 5.88 6.80
N HIS A 117 5.97 7.13 6.72
CA HIS A 117 7.13 7.44 5.86
C HIS A 117 8.45 6.84 6.39
N SER A 118 8.47 6.29 7.62
CA SER A 118 9.59 5.50 8.14
C SER A 118 9.32 3.99 8.24
N MET A 119 8.23 3.44 7.69
CA MET A 119 7.98 1.99 7.70
C MET A 119 8.97 1.20 6.82
N ALA A 120 9.71 1.89 5.94
CA ALA A 120 10.88 1.33 5.23
C ALA A 120 12.17 1.36 6.09
N GLY A 121 12.21 2.13 7.18
CA GLY A 121 13.20 1.97 8.22
C GLY A 121 13.03 0.62 8.89
N ALA A 122 14.12 0.01 9.35
CA ALA A 122 14.00 -1.06 10.33
C ALA A 122 13.16 -0.49 11.50
N PHE A 123 12.07 -1.17 11.90
CA PHE A 123 11.63 -1.00 13.27
C PHE A 123 12.87 -1.34 14.10
N GLU A 124 13.42 -0.34 14.78
CA GLU A 124 14.45 -0.60 15.76
C GLU A 124 13.89 -1.63 16.74
N ALA A 125 14.70 -2.60 17.13
CA ALA A 125 14.21 -3.64 18.01
C ALA A 125 13.69 -3.01 19.30
N HIS A 126 12.45 -3.34 19.68
CA HIS A 126 11.82 -2.84 20.89
C HIS A 126 12.21 -3.73 22.04
N VAL A 127 12.62 -3.14 23.16
CA VAL A 127 12.82 -3.92 24.39
C VAL A 127 11.71 -3.54 25.36
N LEU A 128 10.95 -4.55 25.77
CA LEU A 128 9.89 -4.43 26.75
C LEU A 128 10.31 -5.20 28.00
N GLU A 129 10.17 -4.59 29.16
CA GLU A 129 10.31 -5.26 30.46
C GLU A 129 8.92 -5.34 31.09
N LEU A 130 8.52 -6.55 31.49
CA LEU A 130 7.19 -6.83 32.03
C LEU A 130 7.30 -7.73 33.25
N ASN A 131 6.32 -7.62 34.16
CA ASN A 131 6.14 -8.63 35.19
C ASN A 131 5.48 -9.91 34.63
N ARG A 132 5.40 -10.98 35.44
CA ARG A 132 4.77 -12.26 35.06
C ARG A 132 3.28 -12.17 34.75
N PHE A 133 2.63 -11.05 35.01
CA PHE A 133 1.23 -10.80 34.70
C PHE A 133 1.07 -9.90 33.47
N GLY A 134 2.15 -9.49 32.81
CA GLY A 134 2.09 -8.70 31.58
C GLY A 134 1.90 -7.20 31.80
N GLU A 135 2.06 -6.70 33.03
CA GLU A 135 2.15 -5.26 33.27
C GLU A 135 3.52 -4.75 32.79
N LEU A 136 3.54 -3.62 32.09
CA LEU A 136 4.73 -3.04 31.46
C LEU A 136 5.48 -2.13 32.43
N ASP A 137 6.74 -2.47 32.73
CA ASP A 137 7.62 -1.65 33.56
C ASP A 137 8.43 -0.66 32.73
N THR A 138 8.93 -1.09 31.56
CA THR A 138 9.78 -0.25 30.71
C THR A 138 9.58 -0.58 29.24
N VAL A 139 9.52 0.46 28.40
CA VAL A 139 9.44 0.37 26.95
C VAL A 139 10.60 1.16 26.33
N LYS A 140 11.48 0.47 25.61
CA LYS A 140 12.55 1.10 24.82
C LYS A 140 12.25 0.93 23.32
N GLY A 141 12.23 2.06 22.60
CA GLY A 141 11.81 2.15 21.20
C GLY A 141 10.29 2.34 21.04
N SER A 142 9.82 2.55 19.81
CA SER A 142 8.39 2.70 19.50
C SER A 142 7.97 1.97 18.22
N SER A 143 6.96 1.11 18.33
CA SER A 143 6.27 0.48 17.19
C SER A 143 4.82 0.95 17.09
N LEU A 144 4.57 2.26 17.24
CA LEU A 144 3.22 2.80 17.26
C LEU A 144 2.49 2.49 15.95
N LEU A 145 1.31 1.91 16.06
CA LEU A 145 0.44 1.59 14.94
C LEU A 145 -0.54 2.74 14.66
N PRO A 146 -1.01 2.87 13.40
CA PRO A 146 -2.01 3.87 13.07
C PRO A 146 -3.36 3.57 13.77
N TYR A 147 -4.26 4.56 13.77
CA TYR A 147 -5.64 4.42 14.29
C TYR A 147 -5.78 4.18 15.81
N LEU A 148 -4.80 4.64 16.60
CA LEU A 148 -4.82 4.56 18.08
C LEU A 148 -4.92 3.14 18.63
N ILE A 149 -4.47 2.13 17.86
CA ILE A 149 -4.50 0.72 18.27
C ILE A 149 -3.28 0.28 19.09
N GLY A 150 -2.47 1.24 19.55
CA GLY A 150 -1.30 1.01 20.40
C GLY A 150 -0.04 0.63 19.63
N HIS A 151 0.84 -0.14 20.27
CA HIS A 151 2.12 -0.57 19.69
C HIS A 151 2.04 -2.00 19.17
N LEU A 152 2.66 -2.29 18.01
CA LEU A 152 2.77 -3.65 17.48
C LEU A 152 3.38 -4.62 18.51
N SER A 153 4.40 -4.17 19.24
CA SER A 153 5.07 -4.96 20.27
C SER A 153 4.16 -5.36 21.43
N GLN A 154 3.07 -4.63 21.68
CA GLN A 154 2.18 -4.88 22.81
C GLN A 154 0.91 -5.66 22.43
N ILE A 155 0.62 -5.88 21.13
CA ILE A 155 -0.62 -6.54 20.69
C ILE A 155 -0.84 -7.89 21.38
N ASN A 156 0.21 -8.70 21.51
CA ASN A 156 0.13 -10.07 22.06
C ASN A 156 0.53 -10.14 23.53
N LEU A 157 0.75 -9.00 24.19
CA LEU A 157 1.11 -8.91 25.59
C LEU A 157 -0.07 -8.28 26.32
N ILE A 158 -0.93 -9.15 26.85
CA ILE A 158 -2.09 -8.74 27.64
C ILE A 158 -1.77 -8.75 29.13
N PRO A 159 -2.34 -7.82 29.90
CA PRO A 159 -2.30 -7.86 31.34
C PRO A 159 -3.24 -8.94 31.88
N LEU A 160 -2.78 -9.65 32.90
CA LEU A 160 -3.43 -10.76 33.57
C LEU A 160 -3.71 -10.38 35.03
N SER A 161 -4.72 -10.98 35.64
CA SER A 161 -5.05 -10.73 37.05
C SER A 161 -4.04 -11.42 37.98
N PRO A 162 -3.29 -10.67 38.82
CA PRO A 162 -2.33 -11.25 39.77
C PRO A 162 -2.98 -12.10 40.87
N ASP A 163 -4.23 -11.77 41.21
CA ASP A 163 -5.02 -12.43 42.24
C ASP A 163 -5.82 -13.64 41.73
N GLY A 164 -5.80 -13.91 40.41
CA GLY A 164 -6.55 -14.98 39.77
C GLY A 164 -8.05 -14.72 39.67
N SER A 165 -8.45 -13.44 39.69
CA SER A 165 -9.82 -12.99 39.47
C SER A 165 -10.27 -13.29 38.04
N SER A 166 -11.50 -13.80 37.91
CA SER A 166 -12.10 -14.10 36.60
C SER A 166 -12.49 -12.85 35.81
N GLU A 167 -12.56 -11.69 36.47
CA GLU A 167 -12.84 -10.38 35.87
C GLU A 167 -11.86 -9.34 36.43
N TRP A 168 -11.23 -8.56 35.56
CA TRP A 168 -10.37 -7.45 35.95
C TRP A 168 -10.46 -6.30 34.94
N SER A 169 -9.96 -5.13 35.32
CA SER A 169 -9.96 -3.96 34.45
C SER A 169 -8.77 -3.07 34.70
N GLU A 170 -8.29 -2.45 33.62
CA GLU A 170 -7.27 -1.42 33.67
C GLU A 170 -7.85 -0.09 33.22
N SER A 171 -7.35 1.00 33.81
CA SER A 171 -7.68 2.34 33.35
C SER A 171 -6.48 3.26 33.46
N GLU A 172 -6.15 3.92 32.36
CA GLU A 172 -5.01 4.82 32.25
C GLU A 172 -5.46 6.18 31.70
N LYS A 173 -4.83 7.25 32.17
CA LYS A 173 -4.95 8.59 31.58
C LYS A 173 -3.84 8.75 30.54
N THR A 174 -4.23 9.08 29.31
CA THR A 174 -3.30 9.22 28.18
C THR A 174 -3.56 10.54 27.47
N SER A 175 -2.84 10.81 26.37
CA SER A 175 -3.11 11.97 25.52
C SER A 175 -3.05 11.59 24.04
N VAL A 176 -3.91 12.22 23.24
CA VAL A 176 -3.89 12.13 21.77
C VAL A 176 -3.40 13.44 21.18
N SER A 177 -2.46 13.35 20.25
CA SER A 177 -2.06 14.47 19.40
C SER A 177 -2.66 14.29 18.01
N ILE A 178 -3.42 15.29 17.55
CA ILE A 178 -3.90 15.39 16.18
C ILE A 178 -2.84 16.12 15.35
N ILE A 179 -2.45 15.51 14.23
CA ILE A 179 -1.47 16.07 13.30
C ILE A 179 -2.21 16.44 12.02
N SER A 180 -2.13 17.70 11.59
CA SER A 180 -2.71 18.12 10.31
C SER A 180 -1.84 17.63 9.14
N THR A 181 -2.48 16.98 8.17
CA THR A 181 -1.85 16.50 6.93
C THR A 181 -1.96 17.48 5.76
N ASP A 182 -2.45 18.70 5.98
CA ASP A 182 -2.76 19.65 4.90
C ASP A 182 -1.52 20.24 4.21
N ARG A 183 -0.31 19.84 4.63
CA ARG A 183 0.95 20.28 4.03
C ARG A 183 1.87 19.11 3.73
N ILE A 184 2.62 19.25 2.64
CA ILE A 184 3.63 18.29 2.22
C ILE A 184 4.71 18.22 3.33
N PRO A 185 4.96 17.04 3.94
CA PRO A 185 6.05 16.87 4.91
C PRO A 185 7.39 17.15 4.22
N LEU A 186 8.14 18.10 4.78
CA LEU A 186 9.49 18.45 4.35
C LEU A 186 10.51 17.83 5.33
N PRO A 187 11.68 17.35 4.86
CA PRO A 187 12.61 16.54 5.64
C PRO A 187 13.30 17.22 6.85
N PHE A 188 12.90 18.44 7.24
CA PHE A 188 13.48 19.20 8.37
C PHE A 188 12.44 20.00 9.16
N ARG A 189 11.15 19.66 9.02
CA ARG A 189 10.08 20.34 9.74
C ARG A 189 9.36 19.31 10.59
N ASP A 190 9.31 19.55 11.90
CA ASP A 190 8.56 18.71 12.83
C ASP A 190 7.10 18.60 12.38
N SER A 191 6.47 17.46 12.67
CA SER A 191 5.05 17.29 12.44
C SER A 191 4.29 18.37 13.21
N ASN A 192 3.53 19.21 12.51
CA ASN A 192 2.68 20.22 13.15
C ASN A 192 1.56 19.53 13.92
N VAL A 193 1.77 19.37 15.23
CA VAL A 193 0.72 18.98 16.17
C VAL A 193 -0.28 20.13 16.23
N GLU A 194 -1.47 19.91 15.69
CA GLU A 194 -2.55 20.90 15.66
C GLU A 194 -3.17 21.05 17.06
N LYS A 195 -3.37 19.91 17.72
CA LYS A 195 -4.07 19.84 19.01
C LYS A 195 -3.63 18.62 19.78
N THR A 196 -3.38 18.78 21.08
CA THR A 196 -3.20 17.66 22.02
C THR A 196 -4.35 17.67 23.02
N MET A 197 -4.95 16.51 23.25
CA MET A 197 -6.08 16.34 24.17
C MET A 197 -5.78 15.23 25.17
N GLY A 198 -6.18 15.44 26.42
CA GLY A 198 -6.25 14.35 27.38
C GLY A 198 -7.27 13.30 26.94
N ALA A 199 -7.00 12.05 27.28
CA ALA A 199 -7.86 10.91 27.00
C ALA A 199 -7.84 9.91 28.16
N ARG A 200 -8.85 9.05 28.20
CA ARG A 200 -8.94 7.94 29.14
C ARG A 200 -9.08 6.64 28.37
N GLN A 201 -8.17 5.72 28.65
CA GLN A 201 -8.22 4.35 28.19
C GLN A 201 -8.75 3.47 29.32
N THR A 202 -9.65 2.55 28.98
CA THR A 202 -10.18 1.55 29.89
C THR A 202 -10.32 0.24 29.13
N THR A 203 -9.72 -0.83 29.65
CA THR A 203 -9.91 -2.19 29.12
C THR A 203 -10.42 -3.10 30.22
N LYS A 204 -11.46 -3.87 29.92
CA LYS A 204 -12.03 -4.87 30.81
C LYS A 204 -11.80 -6.25 30.24
N TYR A 205 -11.45 -7.18 31.10
CA TYR A 205 -11.17 -8.57 30.76
C TYR A 205 -12.08 -9.47 31.59
N LYS A 206 -12.55 -10.55 30.97
CA LYS A 206 -13.38 -11.56 31.63
C LYS A 206 -13.05 -12.94 31.09
N ILE A 207 -12.74 -13.88 31.96
CA ILE A 207 -12.64 -15.29 31.60
C ILE A 207 -14.05 -15.80 31.26
N THR A 208 -14.24 -16.27 30.03
CA THR A 208 -15.54 -16.77 29.53
C THR A 208 -15.54 -18.27 29.25
N GLY A 209 -14.36 -18.89 29.22
CA GLY A 209 -14.24 -20.33 29.07
C GLY A 209 -12.86 -20.81 29.47
N GLU A 210 -12.83 -22.03 30.00
CA GLU A 210 -11.60 -22.71 30.39
C GLU A 210 -11.67 -24.16 29.90
N LYS A 211 -10.56 -24.60 29.31
CA LYS A 211 -10.25 -25.99 28.99
C LYS A 211 -8.98 -26.38 29.74
N GLU A 212 -8.62 -27.65 29.69
CA GLU A 212 -7.45 -28.18 30.41
C GLU A 212 -6.20 -27.32 30.22
N ASP A 213 -5.89 -26.93 28.98
CA ASP A 213 -4.70 -26.13 28.64
C ASP A 213 -4.99 -24.72 28.12
N ASP A 214 -6.21 -24.44 27.67
CA ASP A 214 -6.56 -23.17 27.01
C ASP A 214 -7.57 -22.37 27.85
N VAL A 215 -7.38 -21.06 27.94
CA VAL A 215 -8.35 -20.12 28.56
C VAL A 215 -8.80 -19.09 27.55
N THR A 216 -10.12 -18.88 27.47
CA THR A 216 -10.75 -17.86 26.64
C THR A 216 -11.06 -16.62 27.48
N ILE A 217 -10.50 -15.48 27.07
CA ILE A 217 -10.69 -14.19 27.72
C ILE A 217 -11.46 -13.27 26.76
N ALA A 218 -12.61 -12.77 27.19
CA ALA A 218 -13.34 -11.72 26.50
C ALA A 218 -12.76 -10.35 26.89
N VAL A 219 -12.61 -9.47 25.90
CA VAL A 219 -12.06 -8.12 26.07
C VAL A 219 -13.12 -7.10 25.67
N THR A 220 -13.26 -6.04 26.47
CA THR A 220 -14.00 -4.83 26.12
C THR A 220 -13.11 -3.62 26.30
N HIS A 221 -12.89 -2.86 25.24
CA HIS A 221 -11.98 -1.72 25.21
C HIS A 221 -12.72 -0.41 24.94
N SER A 222 -12.30 0.66 25.60
CA SER A 222 -12.78 2.02 25.40
C SER A 222 -11.63 3.01 25.57
N TYR A 223 -11.45 3.88 24.58
CA TYR A 223 -10.53 4.99 24.58
C TYR A 223 -11.31 6.25 24.20
N ARG A 224 -11.34 7.26 25.07
CA ARG A 224 -12.17 8.46 24.89
C ARG A 224 -11.39 9.72 25.22
N THR A 225 -11.42 10.71 24.33
CA THR A 225 -10.87 12.05 24.63
C THR A 225 -11.74 12.80 25.63
N VAL A 226 -11.10 13.69 26.38
CA VAL A 226 -11.80 14.64 27.28
C VAL A 226 -12.52 15.72 26.48
N GLY A 227 -11.96 16.12 25.32
CA GLY A 227 -12.63 17.03 24.38
C GLY A 227 -13.89 16.38 23.81
N THR A 228 -14.97 17.15 23.76
CA THR A 228 -16.28 16.72 23.25
C THR A 228 -16.76 17.61 22.10
N VAL A 229 -17.55 17.01 21.21
CA VAL A 229 -18.33 17.67 20.15
C VAL A 229 -19.76 17.15 20.28
N ASP A 230 -20.73 18.06 20.41
CA ASP A 230 -22.14 17.71 20.64
C ASP A 230 -22.37 16.78 21.84
N GLY A 231 -21.56 16.94 22.90
CA GLY A 231 -21.66 16.14 24.13
C GLY A 231 -21.00 14.75 24.05
N GLU A 232 -20.48 14.34 22.89
CA GLU A 232 -19.75 13.07 22.72
C GLU A 232 -18.24 13.30 22.57
N PRO A 233 -17.37 12.35 22.94
CA PRO A 233 -15.93 12.50 22.76
C PRO A 233 -15.54 12.77 21.30
N GLU A 234 -14.68 13.78 21.09
CA GLU A 234 -14.16 14.15 19.78
C GLU A 234 -13.48 12.97 19.08
N ILE A 235 -12.72 12.17 19.85
CA ILE A 235 -12.18 10.90 19.39
C ILE A 235 -12.59 9.80 20.36
N GLU A 236 -13.13 8.72 19.81
CA GLU A 236 -13.52 7.52 20.55
C GLU A 236 -13.11 6.26 19.80
N LEU A 237 -12.33 5.39 20.43
CA LEU A 237 -12.09 4.02 19.97
C LEU A 237 -12.78 3.08 20.95
N SER A 238 -13.70 2.27 20.46
CA SER A 238 -14.39 1.27 21.30
C SER A 238 -14.49 -0.06 20.58
N GLY A 239 -14.51 -1.14 21.35
CA GLY A 239 -14.88 -2.43 20.78
C GLY A 239 -14.60 -3.61 21.69
N THR A 240 -14.69 -4.79 21.12
CA THR A 240 -14.67 -6.05 21.86
C THR A 240 -13.83 -7.09 21.14
N GLY A 241 -13.42 -8.11 21.87
CA GLY A 241 -12.67 -9.21 21.27
C GLY A 241 -12.57 -10.43 22.15
N THR A 242 -11.84 -11.40 21.63
CA THR A 242 -11.54 -12.66 22.30
C THR A 242 -10.06 -12.95 22.20
N ILE A 243 -9.51 -13.48 23.29
CA ILE A 243 -8.12 -13.93 23.37
C ILE A 243 -8.13 -15.39 23.81
N GLN A 244 -7.31 -16.20 23.15
CA GLN A 244 -6.99 -17.56 23.56
C GLN A 244 -5.61 -17.55 24.20
N PHE A 245 -5.54 -17.94 25.48
CA PHE A 245 -4.32 -18.02 26.26
C PHE A 245 -3.99 -19.48 26.55
N ASP A 246 -2.76 -19.89 26.27
CA ASP A 246 -2.25 -21.24 26.55
C ASP A 246 -1.61 -21.24 27.95
N LYS A 247 -2.20 -22.01 28.88
CA LYS A 247 -1.75 -22.14 30.27
C LYS A 247 -0.40 -22.85 30.38
N LYS A 248 -0.12 -23.82 29.51
CA LYS A 248 1.13 -24.60 29.55
C LYS A 248 2.30 -23.76 29.05
N GLN A 249 2.12 -23.06 27.93
CA GLN A 249 3.11 -22.15 27.39
C GLN A 249 3.21 -20.86 28.23
N GLY A 250 2.11 -20.47 28.89
CA GLY A 250 1.97 -19.20 29.57
C GLY A 250 2.08 -18.04 28.58
N GLY A 251 1.24 -18.03 27.55
CA GLY A 251 1.25 -16.99 26.53
C GLY A 251 -0.02 -16.96 25.67
N VAL A 252 -0.20 -15.86 24.93
CA VAL A 252 -1.30 -15.73 23.98
C VAL A 252 -1.07 -16.65 22.78
N LYS A 253 -2.08 -17.44 22.41
CA LYS A 253 -2.08 -18.31 21.22
C LYS A 253 -2.72 -17.61 20.03
N SER A 254 -3.81 -16.90 20.27
CA SER A 254 -4.46 -16.05 19.27
C SER A 254 -5.34 -14.99 19.90
N LEU A 255 -5.64 -13.94 19.14
CA LEU A 255 -6.63 -12.93 19.50
C LEU A 255 -7.37 -12.42 18.27
N LEU A 256 -8.60 -11.97 18.50
CA LEU A 256 -9.45 -11.29 17.54
C LEU A 256 -10.12 -10.10 18.24
N LEU A 257 -9.80 -8.88 17.80
CA LEU A 257 -10.32 -7.63 18.35
C LEU A 257 -11.06 -6.89 17.23
N ASN A 258 -12.26 -6.41 17.54
CA ASN A 258 -13.10 -5.65 16.63
C ASN A 258 -13.37 -4.28 17.24
N TYR A 259 -12.74 -3.26 16.68
CA TYR A 259 -12.88 -1.87 17.11
C TYR A 259 -13.68 -1.03 16.11
N LYS A 260 -14.19 0.08 16.64
CA LYS A 260 -14.81 1.18 15.90
C LYS A 260 -14.15 2.46 16.38
N LEU A 261 -13.43 3.10 15.49
CA LEU A 261 -12.88 4.43 15.71
C LEU A 261 -13.86 5.48 15.19
N PHE A 262 -14.22 6.42 16.04
CA PHE A 262 -15.01 7.59 15.72
C PHE A 262 -14.11 8.82 15.82
N ARG A 263 -14.15 9.66 14.80
CA ARG A 263 -13.64 11.02 14.82
C ARG A 263 -14.79 11.95 14.51
N ARG A 264 -15.12 12.81 15.46
CA ARG A 264 -16.20 13.79 15.37
C ARG A 264 -15.59 15.18 15.16
N SER A 265 -16.18 15.94 14.25
CA SER A 265 -15.98 17.37 14.09
C SER A 265 -17.35 18.04 14.13
N GLU A 266 -17.38 19.37 14.23
CA GLU A 266 -18.64 20.15 14.18
C GLU A 266 -19.46 19.88 12.91
N THR A 267 -18.83 19.37 11.85
CA THR A 267 -19.44 19.20 10.53
C THR A 267 -19.56 17.74 10.07
N SER A 268 -18.89 16.80 10.73
CA SER A 268 -18.82 15.41 10.24
C SER A 268 -18.48 14.40 11.33
N VAL A 269 -18.97 13.17 11.14
CA VAL A 269 -18.59 12.02 11.96
C VAL A 269 -18.01 10.95 11.05
N HIS A 270 -16.72 10.67 11.23
CA HIS A 270 -16.04 9.59 10.54
C HIS A 270 -16.04 8.34 11.40
N LYS A 271 -16.60 7.25 10.87
CA LYS A 271 -16.63 5.94 11.51
C LYS A 271 -15.72 4.98 10.76
N ILE A 272 -14.75 4.41 11.46
CA ILE A 272 -13.71 3.55 10.89
C ILE A 272 -13.74 2.21 11.64
N PRO A 273 -14.37 1.17 11.07
CA PRO A 273 -14.25 -0.19 11.56
C PRO A 273 -12.81 -0.71 11.41
N ILE A 274 -12.31 -1.34 12.47
CA ILE A 274 -10.97 -1.91 12.53
C ILE A 274 -11.08 -3.33 13.08
N THR A 275 -10.49 -4.31 12.41
CA THR A 275 -10.37 -5.67 12.92
C THR A 275 -8.90 -6.05 13.04
N ILE A 276 -8.48 -6.45 14.24
CA ILE A 276 -7.13 -6.93 14.53
C ILE A 276 -7.22 -8.42 14.80
N SER A 277 -6.40 -9.20 14.11
CA SER A 277 -6.23 -10.62 14.38
C SER A 277 -4.75 -10.93 14.52
N SER A 278 -4.43 -11.79 15.49
CA SER A 278 -3.08 -12.29 15.68
C SER A 278 -3.13 -13.77 16.03
N LYS A 279 -2.21 -14.55 15.45
CA LYS A 279 -2.08 -15.99 15.69
C LYS A 279 -0.60 -16.33 15.86
N GLN A 280 -0.27 -17.06 16.93
CA GLN A 280 1.06 -17.60 17.11
C GLN A 280 1.36 -18.62 15.99
N LEU A 281 2.53 -18.48 15.36
CA LEU A 281 3.03 -19.40 14.35
C LEU A 281 3.64 -20.64 15.01
N SER A 282 3.40 -21.80 14.42
CA SER A 282 4.16 -23.01 14.77
C SER A 282 5.62 -22.88 14.31
N GLU A 283 6.50 -23.74 14.83
CA GLU A 283 7.90 -23.77 14.43
C GLU A 283 8.07 -24.08 12.92
N GLU A 284 7.21 -24.94 12.37
CA GLU A 284 7.17 -25.25 10.95
C GLU A 284 6.73 -24.04 10.11
N GLU A 285 5.66 -23.35 10.53
CA GLU A 285 5.16 -22.14 9.85
C GLU A 285 6.22 -21.02 9.87
N LEU A 286 6.92 -20.85 11.00
CA LEU A 286 7.99 -19.87 11.15
C LEU A 286 9.20 -20.18 10.24
N THR A 287 9.55 -21.46 10.12
CA THR A 287 10.67 -21.89 9.25
C THR A 287 10.35 -21.62 7.78
N ARG A 288 9.13 -21.96 7.33
CA ARG A 288 8.66 -21.63 5.97
C ARG A 288 8.67 -20.13 5.71
N PHE A 289 8.12 -19.35 6.64
CA PHE A 289 8.11 -17.90 6.51
C PHE A 289 9.52 -17.30 6.37
N ARG A 290 10.50 -17.80 7.14
CA ARG A 290 11.90 -17.36 7.04
C ARG A 290 12.52 -17.74 5.69
N ALA A 291 12.28 -18.94 5.19
CA ALA A 291 12.76 -19.38 3.89
C ALA A 291 12.21 -18.48 2.75
N ASP A 292 10.91 -18.18 2.79
CA ASP A 292 10.25 -17.30 1.80
C ASP A 292 10.85 -15.88 1.84
N GLN A 293 11.07 -15.32 3.04
CA GLN A 293 11.70 -14.01 3.20
C GLN A 293 13.15 -13.99 2.68
N GLU A 294 13.91 -15.06 2.90
CA GLU A 294 15.27 -15.16 2.39
C GLU A 294 15.30 -15.27 0.86
N GLU A 295 14.40 -16.06 0.27
CA GLU A 295 14.27 -16.18 -1.18
C GLU A 295 13.90 -14.83 -1.81
N LEU A 296 12.92 -14.12 -1.25
CA LEU A 296 12.55 -12.77 -1.69
C LEU A 296 13.73 -11.79 -1.58
N ARG A 297 14.49 -11.84 -0.48
CA ARG A 297 15.68 -11.01 -0.30
C ARG A 297 16.75 -11.34 -1.34
N LYS A 298 17.00 -12.63 -1.62
CA LYS A 298 17.95 -13.07 -2.66
C LYS A 298 17.52 -12.58 -4.04
N LYS A 299 16.24 -12.72 -4.40
CA LYS A 299 15.68 -12.20 -5.66
C LYS A 299 15.86 -10.69 -5.78
N HIS A 300 15.51 -9.94 -4.74
CA HIS A 300 15.67 -8.49 -4.72
C HIS A 300 17.14 -8.06 -4.83
N LEU A 301 18.06 -8.72 -4.12
CA LEU A 301 19.49 -8.45 -4.21
C LEU A 301 20.05 -8.77 -5.60
N ALA A 302 19.64 -9.88 -6.21
CA ALA A 302 20.03 -10.24 -7.56
C ALA A 302 19.50 -9.22 -8.58
N GLU A 303 18.26 -8.76 -8.43
CA GLU A 303 17.68 -7.73 -9.28
C GLU A 303 18.39 -6.38 -9.11
N MET A 304 18.70 -5.96 -7.87
CA MET A 304 19.47 -4.75 -7.61
C MET A 304 20.86 -4.82 -8.25
N LYS A 305 21.57 -5.94 -8.10
CA LYS A 305 22.87 -6.16 -8.77
C LYS A 305 22.75 -6.12 -10.29
N LYS A 306 21.70 -6.72 -10.86
CA LYS A 306 21.42 -6.65 -12.30
C LYS A 306 21.21 -5.21 -12.76
N ARG A 307 20.47 -4.40 -12.00
CA ARG A 307 20.23 -2.98 -12.30
C ARG A 307 21.50 -2.15 -12.17
N GLU A 308 22.31 -2.39 -11.14
CA GLU A 308 23.60 -1.72 -10.95
C GLU A 308 24.57 -2.06 -12.08
N ALA A 309 24.70 -3.33 -12.45
CA ALA A 309 25.53 -3.76 -13.57
C ALA A 309 25.07 -3.12 -14.89
N ALA A 310 23.75 -3.07 -15.16
CA ALA A 310 23.21 -2.40 -16.35
C ALA A 310 23.49 -0.88 -16.37
N SER A 311 23.64 -0.24 -15.21
CA SER A 311 23.95 1.20 -15.14
C SER A 311 25.43 1.53 -15.32
N GLN A 312 26.31 0.52 -15.29
CA GLN A 312 27.75 0.70 -15.53
C GLN A 312 28.04 0.59 -17.03
N PHE A 313 28.88 1.49 -17.52
CA PHE A 313 29.36 1.48 -18.90
C PHE A 313 30.78 2.06 -18.95
N GLU A 314 31.54 1.63 -19.96
CA GLU A 314 32.85 2.19 -20.26
C GLU A 314 32.68 3.39 -21.19
N ILE A 315 33.48 4.44 -20.96
CA ILE A 315 33.47 5.63 -21.80
C ILE A 315 34.36 5.33 -23.02
N PRO A 316 33.83 5.37 -24.25
CA PRO A 316 34.64 5.06 -25.42
C PRO A 316 35.82 6.01 -25.58
N GLU A 317 36.95 5.51 -26.11
CA GLU A 317 38.17 6.31 -26.27
C GLU A 317 38.10 7.27 -27.46
N ASN A 318 37.35 6.91 -28.51
CA ASN A 318 37.31 7.61 -29.80
C ASN A 318 36.14 8.58 -29.94
N ILE A 319 35.87 9.38 -28.91
CA ILE A 319 34.79 10.38 -28.91
C ILE A 319 35.32 11.79 -28.70
N ASP A 320 34.54 12.76 -29.16
CA ASP A 320 34.80 14.19 -28.96
C ASP A 320 34.94 14.53 -27.45
N ALA A 321 35.79 15.51 -27.13
CA ALA A 321 36.08 15.90 -25.75
C ALA A 321 34.82 16.34 -24.97
N ASP A 322 33.91 17.07 -25.60
CA ASP A 322 32.67 17.53 -24.98
C ASP A 322 31.75 16.33 -24.67
N LEU A 323 31.68 15.38 -25.60
CA LEU A 323 30.91 14.15 -25.41
C LEU A 323 31.52 13.27 -24.31
N LYS A 324 32.85 13.21 -24.23
CA LYS A 324 33.58 12.49 -23.17
C LYS A 324 33.27 13.05 -21.78
N GLU A 325 33.23 14.38 -21.64
CA GLU A 325 32.83 15.02 -20.38
C GLU A 325 31.38 14.67 -20.00
N ILE A 326 30.46 14.74 -20.96
CA ILE A 326 29.05 14.40 -20.75
C ILE A 326 28.89 12.94 -20.29
N LEU A 327 29.57 12.00 -20.94
CA LEU A 327 29.53 10.59 -20.56
C LEU A 327 30.19 10.33 -19.20
N THR A 328 31.22 11.10 -18.84
CA THR A 328 31.84 11.06 -17.51
C THR A 328 30.85 11.46 -16.43
N ASP A 329 30.13 12.56 -16.61
CA ASP A 329 29.09 13.00 -15.66
C ASP A 329 27.93 11.98 -15.58
N LEU A 330 27.58 11.34 -16.70
CA LEU A 330 26.56 10.29 -16.77
C LEU A 330 26.96 9.01 -16.01
N ALA A 331 28.25 8.68 -15.98
CA ALA A 331 28.78 7.51 -15.27
C ALA A 331 28.85 7.72 -13.74
N THR A 332 28.68 8.95 -13.25
CA THR A 332 28.73 9.23 -11.81
C THR A 332 27.51 8.68 -11.06
N LYS A 333 27.62 8.50 -9.73
CA LYS A 333 26.46 8.19 -8.86
C LYS A 333 25.59 9.42 -8.54
N ASN A 334 26.00 10.63 -8.95
CA ASN A 334 25.28 11.86 -8.62
C ASN A 334 24.10 12.06 -9.58
N ILE A 335 22.88 11.93 -9.05
CA ILE A 335 21.64 12.02 -9.83
C ILE A 335 21.55 13.34 -10.61
N LEU A 336 21.92 14.48 -10.01
CA LEU A 336 21.84 15.78 -10.69
C LEU A 336 22.79 15.86 -11.88
N LYS A 337 24.01 15.35 -11.74
CA LYS A 337 24.98 15.27 -12.85
C LYS A 337 24.50 14.36 -13.97
N ARG A 338 23.98 13.17 -13.63
CA ARG A 338 23.41 12.24 -14.61
C ARG A 338 22.26 12.87 -15.40
N LYS A 339 21.32 13.52 -14.73
CA LYS A 339 20.20 14.20 -15.39
C LYS A 339 20.67 15.35 -16.29
N ALA A 340 21.62 16.16 -15.82
CA ALA A 340 22.21 17.22 -16.63
C ALA A 340 22.91 16.68 -17.88
N ALA A 341 23.67 15.59 -17.74
CA ALA A 341 24.33 14.91 -18.86
C ALA A 341 23.31 14.37 -19.89
N LEU A 342 22.27 13.66 -19.44
CA LEU A 342 21.21 13.16 -20.33
C LEU A 342 20.48 14.30 -21.04
N LYS A 343 20.24 15.43 -20.34
CA LYS A 343 19.61 16.58 -20.97
C LYS A 343 20.51 17.24 -22.03
N LYS A 344 21.82 17.30 -21.80
CA LYS A 344 22.79 17.73 -22.82
C LYS A 344 22.76 16.79 -24.02
N LEU A 345 22.70 15.47 -23.80
CA LEU A 345 22.59 14.48 -24.88
C LEU A 345 21.29 14.65 -25.67
N SER A 346 20.15 14.91 -25.03
CA SER A 346 18.87 15.10 -25.73
C SER A 346 18.76 16.41 -26.52
N GLN A 347 19.64 17.38 -26.23
CA GLN A 347 19.71 18.66 -26.94
C GLN A 347 20.81 18.67 -28.01
N ALA A 348 21.63 17.63 -28.07
CA ALA A 348 22.72 17.52 -29.03
C ALA A 348 22.19 17.42 -30.47
N LYS A 349 23.01 17.88 -31.42
CA LYS A 349 22.78 17.72 -32.86
C LYS A 349 23.95 16.95 -33.46
N PRO A 350 23.99 15.61 -33.29
CA PRO A 350 25.11 14.82 -33.76
C PRO A 350 25.27 14.96 -35.28
N LYS A 351 26.49 15.26 -35.73
CA LYS A 351 26.83 15.37 -37.17
C LYS A 351 26.96 14.01 -37.84
N GLN A 352 27.25 12.97 -37.07
CA GLN A 352 27.39 11.58 -37.49
C GLN A 352 26.72 10.67 -36.46
N GLU A 353 26.23 9.52 -36.91
CA GLU A 353 25.71 8.50 -36.02
C GLU A 353 26.82 8.00 -35.10
N ASN A 354 26.51 7.84 -33.81
CA ASN A 354 27.41 7.27 -32.83
C ASN A 354 26.70 6.13 -32.09
N PRO A 355 26.84 4.88 -32.58
CA PRO A 355 26.17 3.73 -31.97
C PRO A 355 26.64 3.46 -30.54
N GLU A 356 27.84 3.89 -30.15
CA GLU A 356 28.33 3.69 -28.79
C GLU A 356 27.51 4.53 -27.78
N VAL A 357 27.15 5.76 -28.14
CA VAL A 357 26.33 6.63 -27.30
C VAL A 357 24.92 6.07 -27.13
N SER A 358 24.29 5.59 -28.21
CA SER A 358 22.96 5.00 -28.12
C SER A 358 22.94 3.72 -27.28
N GLN A 359 23.97 2.87 -27.41
CA GLN A 359 24.12 1.68 -26.58
C GLN A 359 24.31 2.01 -25.09
N ILE A 360 25.08 3.06 -24.76
CA ILE A 360 25.20 3.56 -23.38
C ILE A 360 23.83 4.00 -22.84
N ILE A 361 23.06 4.77 -23.62
CA ILE A 361 21.73 5.24 -23.22
C ILE A 361 20.78 4.05 -23.02
N ILE A 362 20.84 3.02 -23.88
CA ILE A 362 20.07 1.77 -23.72
C ILE A 362 20.47 1.03 -22.44
N GLY A 363 21.76 0.98 -22.09
CA GLY A 363 22.24 0.47 -20.80
C GLY A 363 21.63 1.20 -19.61
N VAL A 364 21.62 2.53 -19.65
CA VAL A 364 20.97 3.37 -18.63
C VAL A 364 19.47 3.07 -18.51
N LEU A 365 18.76 2.86 -19.62
CA LEU A 365 17.35 2.47 -19.59
C LEU A 365 17.13 1.07 -19.02
N ASN A 366 18.04 0.13 -19.31
CA ASN A 366 18.04 -1.23 -18.75
C ASN A 366 18.27 -1.28 -17.24
N SER A 367 18.88 -0.24 -16.65
CA SER A 367 19.00 -0.13 -15.19
C SER A 367 17.64 0.10 -14.49
N LYS A 368 16.59 0.41 -15.26
CA LYS A 368 15.22 0.70 -14.78
C LYS A 368 15.19 1.83 -13.73
N ASP A 369 16.16 2.74 -13.78
CA ASP A 369 16.22 3.86 -12.85
C ASP A 369 15.19 4.93 -13.22
N ILE A 370 14.12 4.99 -12.44
CA ILE A 370 12.99 5.91 -12.65
C ILE A 370 13.40 7.39 -12.55
N THR A 371 14.53 7.71 -11.93
CA THR A 371 14.97 9.10 -11.75
C THR A 371 15.53 9.73 -13.02
N VAL A 372 16.02 8.88 -13.94
CA VAL A 372 16.68 9.28 -15.19
C VAL A 372 15.98 8.75 -16.45
N VAL A 373 15.01 7.83 -16.31
CA VAL A 373 14.35 7.17 -17.45
C VAL A 373 13.74 8.14 -18.48
N ALA A 374 13.14 9.24 -18.03
CA ALA A 374 12.56 10.24 -18.93
C ALA A 374 13.65 10.92 -19.76
N ASP A 375 14.69 11.45 -19.10
CA ASP A 375 15.80 12.14 -19.75
C ASP A 375 16.60 11.20 -20.66
N ALA A 376 16.82 9.95 -20.23
CA ALA A 376 17.50 8.93 -21.04
C ALA A 376 16.71 8.56 -22.28
N SER A 377 15.39 8.38 -22.16
CA SER A 377 14.54 8.09 -23.32
C SER A 377 14.50 9.27 -24.31
N GLU A 378 14.50 10.52 -23.82
CA GLU A 378 14.57 11.73 -24.66
C GLU A 378 15.90 11.78 -25.43
N ALA A 379 17.02 11.48 -24.75
CA ALA A 379 18.33 11.38 -25.38
C ALA A 379 18.35 10.27 -26.45
N LEU A 380 17.69 9.14 -26.22
CA LEU A 380 17.66 8.03 -27.18
C LEU A 380 16.97 8.40 -28.50
N VAL A 381 15.98 9.30 -28.49
CA VAL A 381 15.34 9.80 -29.74
C VAL A 381 16.36 10.48 -30.65
N VAL A 382 17.32 11.20 -30.07
CA VAL A 382 18.38 11.90 -30.80
C VAL A 382 19.42 10.92 -31.31
N TRP A 383 19.93 10.06 -30.43
CA TRP A 383 21.14 9.26 -30.68
C TRP A 383 20.88 7.87 -31.26
N SER A 384 19.66 7.34 -31.19
CA SER A 384 19.36 6.00 -31.72
C SER A 384 19.63 5.87 -33.22
N THR A 385 20.12 4.69 -33.58
CA THR A 385 20.38 4.23 -34.94
C THR A 385 19.43 3.08 -35.29
N LYS A 386 19.35 2.73 -36.58
CA LYS A 386 18.52 1.60 -37.03
C LYS A 386 18.96 0.26 -36.41
N ALA A 387 20.25 0.11 -36.11
CA ALA A 387 20.79 -1.09 -35.47
C ALA A 387 20.31 -1.27 -34.01
N ASP A 388 19.85 -0.19 -33.37
CA ASP A 388 19.39 -0.20 -31.98
C ASP A 388 17.95 -0.71 -31.83
N VAL A 389 17.20 -0.83 -32.92
CA VAL A 389 15.78 -1.21 -32.90
C VAL A 389 15.52 -2.51 -32.12
N PRO A 390 16.26 -3.62 -32.32
CA PRO A 390 16.02 -4.85 -31.56
C PRO A 390 16.15 -4.65 -30.05
N ALA A 391 17.17 -3.91 -29.60
CA ALA A 391 17.38 -3.62 -28.19
C ALA A 391 16.30 -2.68 -27.63
N MET A 392 15.85 -1.70 -28.42
CA MET A 392 14.74 -0.82 -28.03
C MET A 392 13.41 -1.58 -27.89
N ILE A 393 13.16 -2.58 -28.75
CA ILE A 393 11.98 -3.46 -28.67
C ILE A 393 12.02 -4.28 -27.37
N GLU A 394 13.18 -4.78 -26.96
CA GLU A 394 13.33 -5.56 -25.73
C GLU A 394 13.00 -4.74 -24.48
N ILE A 395 13.39 -3.46 -24.43
CA ILE A 395 13.14 -2.57 -23.29
C ILE A 395 11.73 -1.95 -23.28
N LEU A 396 11.08 -1.86 -24.45
CA LEU A 396 9.78 -1.23 -24.63
C LEU A 396 8.67 -1.74 -23.68
N PRO A 397 8.51 -3.06 -23.40
CA PRO A 397 7.51 -3.53 -22.44
C PRO A 397 7.87 -3.21 -20.98
N GLU A 398 9.16 -3.08 -20.67
CA GLU A 398 9.66 -2.90 -19.30
C GLU A 398 9.82 -1.43 -18.91
N VAL A 399 9.87 -0.51 -19.89
CA VAL A 399 10.02 0.91 -19.62
C VAL A 399 8.82 1.47 -18.85
N ASN A 400 9.11 2.31 -17.87
CA ASN A 400 8.09 3.08 -17.19
C ASN A 400 7.35 4.02 -18.18
N ILE A 401 6.08 4.32 -17.88
CA ILE A 401 5.26 5.28 -18.65
C ILE A 401 5.93 6.64 -18.90
N LEU A 402 6.89 7.04 -18.07
CA LEU A 402 7.64 8.29 -18.21
C LEU A 402 8.60 8.31 -19.41
N GLY A 403 9.12 7.16 -19.83
CA GLY A 403 10.01 7.05 -20.98
C GLY A 403 9.39 6.38 -22.21
N LEU A 404 8.18 5.83 -22.06
CA LEU A 404 7.50 5.03 -23.07
C LEU A 404 7.31 5.75 -24.41
N GLU A 405 6.78 6.97 -24.37
CA GLU A 405 6.48 7.76 -25.58
C GLU A 405 7.75 8.05 -26.39
N ASN A 406 8.86 8.32 -25.71
CA ASN A 406 10.13 8.64 -26.34
C ASN A 406 10.82 7.40 -26.91
N ILE A 407 10.80 6.25 -26.20
CA ILE A 407 11.35 5.00 -26.77
C ILE A 407 10.56 4.58 -28.01
N ALA A 408 9.23 4.69 -27.96
CA ALA A 408 8.41 4.39 -29.10
C ALA A 408 8.67 5.33 -30.29
N GLU A 409 8.86 6.62 -30.03
CA GLU A 409 9.28 7.59 -31.05
C GLU A 409 10.65 7.24 -31.64
N ALA A 410 11.63 6.88 -30.80
CA ALA A 410 12.95 6.44 -31.24
C ALA A 410 12.86 5.19 -32.15
N ILE A 411 12.01 4.21 -31.81
CA ILE A 411 11.77 3.03 -32.65
C ILE A 411 11.12 3.43 -33.98
N LEU A 412 10.04 4.21 -33.94
CA LEU A 412 9.27 4.59 -35.12
C LEU A 412 10.09 5.45 -36.09
N LYS A 413 11.01 6.28 -35.60
CA LYS A 413 11.94 7.09 -36.42
C LYS A 413 12.70 6.25 -37.46
N HIS A 414 13.02 5.00 -37.13
CA HIS A 414 13.80 4.10 -38.01
C HIS A 414 12.96 3.29 -39.00
N GLN A 415 11.62 3.40 -38.94
CA GLN A 415 10.68 2.85 -39.93
C GLN A 415 10.84 1.35 -40.21
N THR A 416 11.26 0.55 -39.21
CA THR A 416 11.40 -0.90 -39.37
C THR A 416 10.07 -1.62 -39.15
N PRO A 417 9.73 -2.66 -39.94
CA PRO A 417 8.49 -3.42 -39.74
C PRO A 417 8.38 -4.01 -38.34
N GLU A 418 9.46 -4.60 -37.81
CA GLU A 418 9.49 -5.16 -36.46
C GLU A 418 9.28 -4.09 -35.38
N GLY A 419 9.83 -2.89 -35.57
CA GLY A 419 9.68 -1.77 -34.65
C GLY A 419 8.24 -1.25 -34.59
N VAL A 420 7.64 -1.01 -35.75
CA VAL A 420 6.25 -0.56 -35.85
C VAL A 420 5.30 -1.59 -35.22
N ASN A 421 5.52 -2.88 -35.48
CA ASN A 421 4.75 -3.97 -34.88
C ASN A 421 4.89 -4.02 -33.35
N ALA A 422 6.11 -3.87 -32.83
CA ALA A 422 6.34 -3.85 -31.38
C ALA A 422 5.63 -2.67 -30.69
N VAL A 423 5.66 -1.49 -31.31
CA VAL A 423 4.98 -0.29 -30.80
C VAL A 423 3.46 -0.44 -30.87
N ALA A 424 2.91 -0.98 -31.96
CA ALA A 424 1.48 -1.23 -32.09
C ALA A 424 0.97 -2.23 -31.04
N LYS A 425 1.72 -3.29 -30.73
CA LYS A 425 1.35 -4.29 -29.70
C LYS A 425 1.10 -3.69 -28.32
N LEU A 426 1.68 -2.53 -27.99
CA LEU A 426 1.41 -1.82 -26.73
C LEU A 426 -0.04 -1.34 -26.61
N MET A 427 -0.80 -1.29 -27.71
CA MET A 427 -2.22 -0.93 -27.70
C MET A 427 -3.08 -1.95 -26.94
N ASN A 428 -2.60 -3.18 -26.75
CA ASN A 428 -3.27 -4.21 -25.96
C ASN A 428 -3.23 -3.93 -24.45
N ASP A 429 -2.35 -3.04 -23.99
CA ASP A 429 -2.33 -2.53 -22.63
C ASP A 429 -3.12 -1.21 -22.57
N PRO A 430 -4.21 -1.12 -21.78
CA PRO A 430 -5.03 0.09 -21.71
C PRO A 430 -4.28 1.38 -21.34
N ILE A 431 -3.23 1.28 -20.52
CA ILE A 431 -2.47 2.43 -20.02
C ILE A 431 -1.46 2.85 -21.09
N LYS A 432 -0.71 1.89 -21.63
CA LYS A 432 0.33 2.16 -22.64
C LYS A 432 -0.28 2.50 -23.99
N GLY A 433 -1.37 1.86 -24.36
CA GLY A 433 -2.10 2.10 -25.60
C GLY A 433 -2.56 3.55 -25.74
N HIS A 434 -3.08 4.15 -24.67
CA HIS A 434 -3.47 5.56 -24.69
C HIS A 434 -2.29 6.51 -25.00
N LYS A 435 -1.11 6.18 -24.45
CA LYS A 435 0.14 6.94 -24.64
C LYS A 435 0.77 6.73 -26.02
N ILE A 436 0.59 5.55 -26.59
CA ILE A 436 1.19 5.18 -27.88
C ILE A 436 0.37 5.65 -29.08
N SER A 437 -0.96 5.81 -28.93
CA SER A 437 -1.83 6.23 -30.03
C SER A 437 -1.36 7.49 -30.75
N PRO A 438 -1.00 8.60 -30.07
CA PRO A 438 -0.51 9.80 -30.75
C PRO A 438 0.77 9.57 -31.56
N LYS A 439 1.66 8.68 -31.10
CA LYS A 439 2.91 8.35 -31.79
C LYS A 439 2.65 7.56 -33.08
N LEU A 440 1.74 6.59 -33.04
CA LEU A 440 1.31 5.84 -34.22
C LEU A 440 0.54 6.70 -35.23
N ILE A 441 -0.26 7.66 -34.75
CA ILE A 441 -0.93 8.65 -35.61
C ILE A 441 0.09 9.56 -36.29
N ALA A 442 1.06 10.08 -35.53
CA ALA A 442 2.13 10.93 -36.07
C ALA A 442 3.02 10.18 -37.08
N TYR A 443 3.21 8.87 -36.90
CA TYR A 443 3.90 8.02 -37.87
C TYR A 443 3.14 7.86 -39.20
N GLY A 444 1.81 7.90 -39.15
CA GLY A 444 0.95 7.89 -40.33
C GLY A 444 0.65 6.50 -40.88
N SER A 445 0.33 6.43 -42.18
CA SER A 445 -0.20 5.23 -42.85
C SER A 445 0.74 4.02 -42.82
N GLY A 446 2.05 4.23 -42.61
CA GLY A 446 3.01 3.15 -42.42
C GLY A 446 2.68 2.25 -41.21
N ALA A 447 1.94 2.74 -40.21
CA ALA A 447 1.51 1.96 -39.04
C ALA A 447 0.21 1.21 -39.25
N GLU A 448 -0.52 1.45 -40.35
CA GLU A 448 -1.88 0.91 -40.55
C GLU A 448 -1.90 -0.62 -40.41
N GLY A 449 -0.98 -1.34 -41.06
CA GLY A 449 -0.93 -2.81 -41.01
C GLY A 449 -0.74 -3.33 -39.59
N ALA A 450 0.23 -2.79 -38.86
CA ALA A 450 0.54 -3.18 -37.49
C ALA A 450 -0.61 -2.90 -36.51
N VAL A 451 -1.28 -1.75 -36.68
CA VAL A 451 -2.43 -1.35 -35.85
C VAL A 451 -3.65 -2.21 -36.15
N LEU A 452 -3.88 -2.58 -37.42
CA LEU A 452 -4.96 -3.49 -37.81
C LEU A 452 -4.83 -4.86 -37.17
N GLU A 453 -3.61 -5.36 -36.99
CA GLU A 453 -3.38 -6.64 -36.28
C GLU A 453 -3.81 -6.60 -34.81
N GLN A 454 -3.93 -5.41 -34.20
CA GLN A 454 -4.39 -5.26 -32.81
C GLN A 454 -5.91 -5.09 -32.71
N LEU A 455 -6.64 -5.11 -33.83
CA LEU A 455 -8.09 -4.90 -33.85
C LEU A 455 -8.82 -6.13 -33.30
N ASP A 456 -9.18 -6.08 -32.02
CA ASP A 456 -9.91 -7.13 -31.31
C ASP A 456 -11.35 -6.69 -30.97
N PRO A 457 -12.38 -7.21 -31.68
CA PRO A 457 -13.79 -6.91 -31.38
C PRO A 457 -14.26 -7.35 -29.99
N SER A 458 -13.56 -8.26 -29.31
CA SER A 458 -13.95 -8.78 -27.99
C SER A 458 -13.48 -7.87 -26.84
N ASN A 459 -12.43 -7.08 -27.06
CA ASN A 459 -11.84 -6.21 -26.05
C ASN A 459 -12.21 -4.74 -26.30
N PHE A 460 -13.27 -4.26 -25.64
CA PHE A 460 -13.79 -2.90 -25.85
C PHE A 460 -12.73 -1.79 -25.64
N VAL A 461 -11.86 -1.93 -24.65
CA VAL A 461 -10.87 -0.89 -24.30
C VAL A 461 -9.79 -0.79 -25.38
N VAL A 462 -9.28 -1.94 -25.83
CA VAL A 462 -8.30 -2.01 -26.92
C VAL A 462 -8.95 -1.54 -28.23
N LEU A 463 -10.16 -2.01 -28.51
CA LEU A 463 -10.93 -1.67 -29.70
C LEU A 463 -11.08 -0.15 -29.89
N VAL A 464 -11.47 0.59 -28.86
CA VAL A 464 -11.62 2.05 -28.92
C VAL A 464 -10.29 2.74 -29.21
N GLY A 465 -9.20 2.26 -28.60
CA GLY A 465 -7.86 2.78 -28.86
C GLY A 465 -7.41 2.55 -30.29
N VAL A 466 -7.57 1.33 -30.80
CA VAL A 466 -7.19 0.91 -32.16
C VAL A 466 -7.99 1.67 -33.21
N LEU A 467 -9.32 1.72 -33.07
CA LEU A 467 -10.18 2.45 -34.00
C LEU A 467 -9.89 3.95 -34.01
N ARG A 468 -9.49 4.55 -32.89
CA ARG A 468 -9.06 5.95 -32.85
C ARG A 468 -7.84 6.20 -33.74
N VAL A 469 -6.85 5.31 -33.70
CA VAL A 469 -5.66 5.42 -34.55
C VAL A 469 -6.03 5.18 -36.01
N LEU A 470 -6.74 4.10 -36.32
CA LEU A 470 -7.18 3.77 -37.67
C LEU A 470 -8.11 4.82 -38.28
N LYS A 471 -8.90 5.52 -37.46
CA LYS A 471 -9.68 6.67 -37.91
C LYS A 471 -8.79 7.74 -38.50
N GLU A 472 -7.58 7.98 -37.98
CA GLU A 472 -6.67 9.02 -38.48
C GLU A 472 -5.75 8.53 -39.61
N ILE A 473 -5.26 7.28 -39.56
CA ILE A 473 -4.26 6.78 -40.51
C ILE A 473 -4.77 5.74 -41.51
N GLY A 474 -5.99 5.23 -41.32
CA GLY A 474 -6.55 4.12 -42.08
C GLY A 474 -6.86 4.46 -43.53
N THR A 475 -6.71 3.45 -44.37
CA THR A 475 -6.93 3.44 -45.82
C THR A 475 -8.01 2.41 -46.20
N GLU A 476 -8.11 2.09 -47.50
CA GLU A 476 -8.98 1.01 -48.00
C GLU A 476 -8.71 -0.35 -47.31
N LYS A 477 -7.48 -0.60 -46.83
CA LYS A 477 -7.15 -1.83 -46.10
C LYS A 477 -7.96 -1.95 -44.81
N THR A 478 -8.05 -0.86 -44.06
CA THR A 478 -8.88 -0.78 -42.86
C THR A 478 -10.35 -1.04 -43.16
N LEU A 479 -10.89 -0.45 -44.23
CA LEU A 479 -12.29 -0.65 -44.62
C LEU A 479 -12.59 -2.12 -44.91
N LYS A 480 -11.73 -2.78 -45.71
CA LYS A 480 -11.86 -4.21 -46.03
C LYS A 480 -11.84 -5.07 -44.76
N LYS A 481 -10.94 -4.78 -43.82
CA LYS A 481 -10.83 -5.57 -42.58
C LYS A 481 -12.03 -5.36 -41.66
N ILE A 482 -12.55 -4.13 -41.54
CA ILE A 482 -13.76 -3.85 -40.77
C ILE A 482 -14.96 -4.57 -41.38
N GLU A 483 -15.11 -4.59 -42.70
CA GLU A 483 -16.19 -5.31 -43.38
C GLU A 483 -16.12 -6.81 -43.15
N GLU A 484 -14.92 -7.40 -43.26
CA GLU A 484 -14.67 -8.81 -42.94
C GLU A 484 -15.11 -9.12 -41.49
N LEU A 485 -14.66 -8.31 -40.53
CA LEU A 485 -14.99 -8.51 -39.12
C LEU A 485 -16.49 -8.35 -38.85
N LYS A 486 -17.16 -7.38 -39.47
CA LYS A 486 -18.63 -7.19 -39.35
C LYS A 486 -19.43 -8.41 -39.78
N ARG A 487 -18.94 -9.21 -40.73
CA ARG A 487 -19.59 -10.46 -41.16
C ARG A 487 -19.42 -11.60 -40.15
N THR A 488 -18.43 -11.50 -39.26
CA THR A 488 -18.05 -12.55 -38.31
C THR A 488 -18.39 -12.22 -36.85
N THR A 489 -18.79 -10.99 -36.55
CA THR A 489 -19.07 -10.54 -35.18
C THR A 489 -20.44 -9.88 -35.03
N ASP A 490 -21.20 -10.35 -34.04
CA ASP A 490 -22.49 -9.75 -33.65
C ASP A 490 -22.34 -8.64 -32.59
N ASN A 491 -21.11 -8.18 -32.32
CA ASN A 491 -20.85 -7.18 -31.29
C ASN A 491 -21.39 -5.79 -31.71
N ALA A 492 -22.52 -5.39 -31.13
CA ALA A 492 -23.14 -4.08 -31.36
C ALA A 492 -22.20 -2.90 -31.04
N SER A 493 -21.33 -3.04 -30.03
CA SER A 493 -20.34 -2.00 -29.71
C SER A 493 -19.30 -1.84 -30.82
N PHE A 494 -18.87 -2.94 -31.44
CA PHE A 494 -17.97 -2.91 -32.58
C PHE A 494 -18.61 -2.20 -33.78
N GLN A 495 -19.87 -2.52 -34.09
CA GLN A 495 -20.61 -1.86 -35.17
C GLN A 495 -20.74 -0.35 -34.94
N PHE A 496 -21.10 0.05 -33.71
CA PHE A 496 -21.22 1.46 -33.34
C PHE A 496 -19.89 2.22 -33.44
N GLN A 497 -18.81 1.68 -32.87
CA GLN A 497 -17.50 2.36 -32.85
C GLN A 497 -16.84 2.42 -34.23
N THR A 498 -17.07 1.42 -35.09
CA THR A 498 -16.50 1.41 -36.45
C THR A 498 -17.16 2.42 -37.39
N ALA A 499 -18.42 2.80 -37.16
CA ALA A 499 -19.16 3.72 -38.04
C ALA A 499 -18.44 5.08 -38.21
N ALA A 500 -17.96 5.68 -37.12
CA ALA A 500 -17.22 6.95 -37.16
C ALA A 500 -15.86 6.81 -37.85
N THR A 501 -15.22 5.64 -37.72
CA THR A 501 -13.94 5.33 -38.35
C THR A 501 -14.10 5.18 -39.86
N VAL A 502 -15.09 4.38 -40.30
CA VAL A 502 -15.42 4.18 -41.72
C VAL A 502 -15.74 5.51 -42.41
N LYS A 503 -16.64 6.32 -41.82
CA LYS A 503 -17.03 7.62 -42.37
C LYS A 503 -15.84 8.56 -42.55
N ALA A 504 -14.91 8.57 -41.61
CA ALA A 504 -13.71 9.41 -41.68
C ALA A 504 -12.76 8.95 -42.81
N ILE A 505 -12.57 7.64 -42.98
CA ILE A 505 -11.71 7.08 -44.03
C ILE A 505 -12.32 7.34 -45.41
N GLU A 506 -13.62 7.07 -45.61
CA GLU A 506 -14.34 7.32 -46.86
C GLU A 506 -14.25 8.80 -47.28
N ALA A 507 -14.49 9.72 -46.35
CA ALA A 507 -14.39 11.16 -46.63
C ALA A 507 -12.99 11.58 -47.11
N ARG A 508 -11.91 10.98 -46.56
CA ARG A 508 -10.53 11.23 -47.02
C ARG A 508 -10.27 10.65 -48.41
N LEU A 509 -10.77 9.44 -48.68
CA LEU A 509 -10.60 8.79 -49.98
C LEU A 509 -11.32 9.57 -51.09
N ASP A 510 -12.51 10.11 -50.81
CA ASP A 510 -13.26 10.93 -51.77
C ASP A 510 -12.57 12.27 -52.05
N GLN A 511 -11.93 12.87 -51.05
CA GLN A 511 -11.11 14.08 -51.24
C GLN A 511 -9.86 13.83 -52.08
N THR A 512 -9.29 12.62 -52.03
CA THR A 512 -8.08 12.27 -52.79
C THR A 512 -8.39 11.94 -54.27
N LYS A 513 -9.65 11.65 -54.59
CA LYS A 513 -10.13 11.34 -55.95
C LYS A 513 -10.58 12.56 -56.75
N ARG A 514 -10.75 13.71 -56.10
CA ARG A 514 -11.05 15.01 -56.72
C ARG A 514 -9.76 15.78 -56.94
#